data_AF-A0A9D4Y2D2-F1
#
_entry.id   AF-A0A9D4Y2D2-F1
#
_cell.length_a   1.000
_cell.length_b   1.000
_cell.length_c   1.000
_cell.angle_alpha   90.00
_cell.angle_beta   90.00
_cell.angle_gamma   90.00
#
_symmetry.space_group_name_H-M   'P 1'
#
loop_
_entity.id
_entity.type
_entity.pdbx_description
1 polymer ?
#
loop_
_entity_poly.entity_id
_entity_poly.type
_entity_poly.pdbx_seq_one_letter_code
_entity_poly.pdbx_strand_id
1 'polypeptide(L)'
;MSLAATWSDESETEESANLVTTLTGRWGSDEDSSDDEVTFEELATTYKNLCIKSAEVCKQVESQKKVITQLENEKVEHLETISKLKTEEVVMYSKLDESQIQKKVIVQLENEKAEHVETISKLKTEAMFLNSKLEEMTKYVRMLNNGFDSLEKILQTGQITGDKSGIGYNGSKPECSYTGCKPKSKPKCSHIKSKLEMSHHMSQHQNERQQKGKHQRWRCHYFGKFGHLKPFCSMGS
;
A
#
# COMPACT_ATOMS: atom_id res chain seq x y z
N MET A 1 -2.39 -13.55 36.17
CA MET A 1 -2.42 -13.80 37.63
C MET A 1 -3.74 -14.45 37.94
N SER A 2 -3.71 -15.75 38.24
CA SER A 2 -4.87 -16.55 38.60
C SER A 2 -5.08 -16.46 40.11
N LEU A 3 -6.32 -16.21 40.54
CA LEU A 3 -6.70 -16.31 41.95
C LEU A 3 -7.46 -17.62 42.14
N ALA A 4 -6.78 -18.60 42.71
CA ALA A 4 -7.37 -19.84 43.19
C ALA A 4 -7.87 -19.61 44.62
N ALA A 5 -9.16 -19.90 44.86
CA ALA A 5 -9.73 -19.90 46.20
C ALA A 5 -9.38 -21.22 46.90
N THR A 6 -8.64 -21.15 48.00
CA THR A 6 -8.38 -22.28 48.90
C THR A 6 -9.39 -22.25 50.04
N TRP A 7 -10.23 -23.29 50.14
CA TRP A 7 -11.07 -23.54 51.31
C TRP A 7 -10.30 -24.48 52.24
N SER A 8 -10.12 -24.07 53.49
CA SER A 8 -9.50 -24.88 54.54
C SER A 8 -10.59 -25.23 55.55
N ASP A 9 -10.81 -26.53 55.72
CA ASP A 9 -11.72 -27.17 56.65
C ASP A 9 -10.87 -27.90 57.69
N GLU A 10 -10.99 -27.56 58.98
CA GLU A 10 -10.69 -28.46 60.10
C GLU A 10 -11.21 -27.89 61.45
N SER A 11 -12.37 -28.43 61.84
CA SER A 11 -12.73 -29.01 63.14
C SER A 11 -12.35 -28.37 64.48
N GLU A 12 -13.43 -28.14 65.25
CA GLU A 12 -13.66 -28.54 66.65
C GLU A 12 -12.80 -27.85 67.73
N THR A 13 -13.38 -26.89 68.46
CA THR A 13 -13.02 -26.63 69.87
C THR A 13 -14.18 -25.96 70.62
N GLU A 14 -14.80 -26.77 71.48
CA GLU A 14 -15.26 -26.47 72.83
C GLU A 14 -16.38 -25.43 73.08
N GLU A 15 -17.48 -25.97 73.61
CA GLU A 15 -18.20 -25.47 74.79
C GLU A 15 -18.27 -23.95 74.98
N SER A 16 -19.22 -23.32 74.30
CA SER A 16 -19.98 -22.23 74.92
C SER A 16 -21.39 -22.71 75.19
N ALA A 17 -21.51 -23.37 76.34
CA ALA A 17 -22.78 -23.65 76.98
C ALA A 17 -23.64 -22.38 77.05
N ASN A 18 -24.92 -22.58 76.77
CA ASN A 18 -26.04 -21.74 77.20
C ASN A 18 -26.07 -20.29 76.71
N LEU A 19 -26.73 -20.09 75.57
CA LEU A 19 -27.78 -19.09 75.51
C LEU A 19 -28.93 -19.49 74.56
N VAL A 20 -29.58 -20.63 74.83
CA VAL A 20 -30.96 -20.81 74.37
C VAL A 20 -31.80 -19.86 75.22
N THR A 21 -31.92 -18.62 74.77
CA THR A 21 -32.95 -17.72 75.31
C THR A 21 -34.26 -18.21 74.73
N THR A 22 -34.89 -19.18 75.39
CA THR A 22 -36.27 -19.54 75.09
C THR A 22 -37.10 -18.28 75.28
N LEU A 23 -37.80 -17.87 74.21
CA LEU A 23 -38.70 -16.74 74.18
C LEU A 23 -39.96 -17.09 74.98
N THR A 24 -39.82 -17.33 76.28
CA THR A 24 -40.96 -17.47 77.20
C THR A 24 -41.43 -16.07 77.49
N GLY A 25 -42.29 -15.55 76.59
CA GLY A 25 -43.08 -14.37 76.86
C GLY A 25 -43.89 -14.61 78.13
N ARG A 26 -43.47 -14.00 79.24
CA ARG A 26 -44.29 -13.89 80.44
C ARG A 26 -45.49 -13.02 80.07
N TRP A 27 -46.65 -13.63 79.95
CA TRP A 27 -47.92 -12.90 79.89
C TRP A 27 -48.17 -12.30 81.27
N GLY A 28 -47.70 -11.06 81.47
CA GLY A 28 -48.23 -10.23 82.54
C GLY A 28 -49.65 -9.88 82.12
N SER A 29 -50.64 -10.46 82.80
CA SER A 29 -52.00 -9.91 82.80
C SER A 29 -51.92 -8.64 83.64
N ASP A 30 -51.49 -7.54 83.02
CA ASP A 30 -51.82 -6.22 83.54
C ASP A 30 -53.28 -6.00 83.15
N GLU A 31 -54.13 -6.15 84.17
CA GLU A 31 -55.57 -5.94 84.17
C GLU A 31 -55.89 -4.44 83.97
N ASP A 32 -55.55 -3.92 82.80
CA ASP A 32 -56.13 -2.72 82.20
C ASP A 32 -56.14 -2.93 80.67
N SER A 33 -56.58 -4.13 80.28
CA SER A 33 -56.95 -4.43 78.91
C SER A 33 -58.24 -3.65 78.65
N SER A 34 -58.09 -2.43 78.14
CA SER A 34 -59.16 -1.68 77.47
C SER A 34 -59.68 -2.56 76.34
N ASP A 35 -60.67 -3.39 76.69
CA ASP A 35 -61.49 -4.20 75.82
C ASP A 35 -62.41 -3.25 75.05
N ASP A 36 -61.82 -2.44 74.16
CA ASP A 36 -62.57 -1.82 73.08
C ASP A 36 -62.95 -2.98 72.14
N GLU A 37 -64.01 -3.70 72.52
CA GLU A 37 -64.61 -4.76 71.70
C GLU A 37 -65.01 -4.13 70.36
N VAL A 38 -64.26 -4.48 69.31
CA VAL A 38 -64.55 -4.00 67.95
C VAL A 38 -65.96 -4.43 67.58
N THR A 39 -66.82 -3.46 67.32
CA THR A 39 -68.21 -3.78 66.99
C THR A 39 -68.27 -4.46 65.62
N PHE A 40 -69.25 -5.35 65.44
CA PHE A 40 -69.44 -6.04 64.14
C PHE A 40 -69.58 -5.05 62.97
N GLU A 41 -70.15 -3.88 63.22
CA GLU A 41 -70.29 -2.80 62.22
C GLU A 41 -68.93 -2.18 61.84
N GLU A 42 -68.05 -1.94 62.80
CA GLU A 42 -66.66 -1.49 62.54
C GLU A 42 -65.87 -2.53 61.73
N LEU A 43 -66.06 -3.83 62.02
CA LEU A 43 -65.44 -4.89 61.23
C LEU A 43 -66.00 -4.95 59.79
N ALA A 44 -67.32 -4.82 59.63
CA ALA A 44 -67.96 -4.83 58.32
C ALA A 44 -67.54 -3.62 57.46
N THR A 45 -67.47 -2.43 58.07
CA THR A 45 -67.03 -1.19 57.40
C THR A 45 -65.55 -1.26 57.02
N THR A 46 -64.68 -1.77 57.89
CA THR A 46 -63.25 -1.96 57.58
C THR A 46 -63.04 -2.98 56.47
N TYR A 47 -63.76 -4.11 56.46
CA TYR A 47 -63.71 -5.09 55.37
C TYR A 47 -64.17 -4.49 54.04
N LYS A 48 -65.27 -3.72 54.02
CA LYS A 48 -65.73 -3.03 52.82
C LYS A 48 -64.69 -2.04 52.28
N ASN A 49 -64.09 -1.25 53.17
CA ASN A 49 -63.02 -0.32 52.81
C ASN A 49 -61.79 -1.07 52.27
N LEU A 50 -61.44 -2.22 52.84
CA LEU A 50 -60.37 -3.07 52.35
C LEU A 50 -60.67 -3.59 50.93
N CYS A 51 -61.90 -4.04 50.65
CA CYS A 51 -62.30 -4.47 49.31
C CYS A 51 -62.21 -3.35 48.27
N ILE A 52 -62.59 -2.12 48.63
CA ILE A 52 -62.48 -0.95 47.75
C ILE A 52 -61.00 -0.66 47.46
N LYS A 53 -60.17 -0.60 48.51
CA LYS A 53 -58.72 -0.40 48.37
C LYS A 53 -58.07 -1.49 47.52
N SER A 54 -58.44 -2.76 47.71
CA SER A 54 -57.88 -3.85 46.91
C SER A 54 -58.24 -3.72 45.43
N ALA A 55 -59.48 -3.31 45.12
CA ALA A 55 -59.90 -3.09 43.74
C ALA A 55 -59.15 -1.93 43.07
N GLU A 56 -58.87 -0.86 43.83
CA GLU A 56 -58.06 0.27 43.35
C GLU A 56 -56.61 -0.14 43.09
N VAL A 57 -56.00 -0.90 44.00
CA VAL A 57 -54.64 -1.46 43.81
C VAL A 57 -54.58 -2.35 42.57
N CYS A 58 -55.58 -3.20 42.33
CA CYS A 58 -55.65 -4.01 41.10
C CYS A 58 -55.64 -3.14 39.84
N LYS A 59 -56.44 -2.07 39.79
CA LYS A 59 -56.44 -1.12 38.66
C LYS A 59 -55.09 -0.45 38.47
N GLN A 60 -54.45 -0.05 39.57
CA GLN A 60 -53.12 0.55 39.52
C GLN A 60 -52.09 -0.44 38.96
N VAL A 61 -52.10 -1.70 39.40
CA VAL A 61 -51.22 -2.76 38.89
C VAL A 61 -51.41 -2.97 37.38
N GLU A 62 -52.65 -2.98 36.89
CA GLU A 62 -52.92 -3.09 35.45
C GLU A 62 -52.38 -1.88 34.67
N SER A 63 -52.55 -0.66 35.20
CA SER A 63 -52.01 0.54 34.57
C SER A 63 -50.47 0.53 34.51
N GLN A 64 -49.82 0.11 35.60
CA GLN A 64 -48.36 0.00 35.68
C GLN A 64 -47.83 -1.07 34.72
N LYS A 65 -48.50 -2.23 34.62
CA LYS A 65 -48.12 -3.27 33.65
C LYS A 65 -48.09 -2.74 32.22
N LYS A 66 -49.08 -1.94 31.80
CA LYS A 66 -49.10 -1.32 30.46
C LYS A 66 -47.90 -0.41 30.24
N VAL A 67 -47.59 0.46 31.21
CA VAL A 67 -46.44 1.36 31.13
C VAL A 67 -45.13 0.57 31.07
N ILE A 68 -44.98 -0.49 31.88
CA ILE A 68 -43.79 -1.36 31.85
C ILE A 68 -43.62 -1.98 30.46
N THR A 69 -44.68 -2.57 29.89
CA THR A 69 -44.60 -3.17 28.55
C THR A 69 -44.26 -2.15 27.46
N GLN A 70 -44.74 -0.91 27.57
CA GLN A 70 -44.39 0.16 26.64
C GLN A 70 -42.89 0.51 26.76
N LEU A 71 -42.40 0.72 27.98
CA LEU A 71 -40.99 1.04 28.24
C LEU A 71 -40.05 -0.10 27.80
N GLU A 72 -40.46 -1.35 27.96
CA GLU A 72 -39.72 -2.51 27.47
C GLU A 72 -39.58 -2.50 25.95
N ASN A 73 -40.65 -2.15 25.21
CA ASN A 73 -40.60 -2.03 23.75
C ASN A 73 -39.72 -0.86 23.31
N GLU A 74 -39.89 0.33 23.90
CA GLU A 74 -39.06 1.51 23.60
C GLU A 74 -37.57 1.24 23.87
N LYS A 75 -37.25 0.51 24.95
CA LYS A 75 -35.89 0.06 25.25
C LYS A 75 -35.32 -0.81 24.13
N VAL A 76 -36.09 -1.75 23.59
CA VAL A 76 -35.65 -2.61 22.49
C VAL A 76 -35.37 -1.78 21.23
N GLU A 77 -36.27 -0.86 20.86
CA GLU A 77 -36.07 0.04 19.72
C GLU A 77 -34.81 0.91 19.90
N HIS A 78 -34.59 1.46 21.09
CA HIS A 78 -33.38 2.22 21.40
C HIS A 78 -32.11 1.36 21.31
N LEU A 79 -32.14 0.10 21.76
CA LEU A 79 -31.01 -0.81 21.60
C LEU A 79 -30.70 -1.10 20.13
N GLU A 80 -31.71 -1.26 19.28
CA GLU A 80 -31.54 -1.44 17.84
C GLU A 80 -30.89 -0.21 17.19
N THR A 81 -31.38 0.99 17.51
CA THR A 81 -30.81 2.24 16.98
C THR A 81 -29.36 2.45 17.43
N ILE A 82 -29.03 2.16 18.70
CA ILE A 82 -27.66 2.20 19.20
C ILE A 82 -26.77 1.22 18.44
N SER A 83 -27.26 0.00 18.20
CA SER A 83 -26.52 -1.02 17.44
C SER A 83 -26.23 -0.55 16.01
N LYS A 84 -27.23 0.04 15.34
CA LYS A 84 -27.08 0.64 14.00
C LYS A 84 -26.05 1.77 14.00
N LEU A 85 -26.17 2.74 14.90
CA LEU A 85 -25.24 3.87 15.00
C LEU A 85 -23.81 3.39 15.28
N LYS A 86 -23.65 2.37 16.12
CA LYS A 86 -22.34 1.77 16.39
C LYS A 86 -21.71 1.17 15.13
N THR A 87 -22.50 0.51 14.28
CA THR A 87 -21.98 0.01 13.00
C THR A 87 -21.62 1.14 12.02
N GLU A 88 -22.42 2.21 11.99
CA GLU A 88 -22.14 3.38 11.16
C GLU A 88 -20.87 4.10 11.61
N GLU A 89 -20.65 4.20 12.92
CA GLU A 89 -19.44 4.76 13.52
C GLU A 89 -18.17 4.02 13.02
N VAL A 90 -18.18 2.68 13.03
CA VAL A 90 -17.06 1.87 12.51
C VAL A 90 -16.78 2.15 11.03
N VAL A 91 -17.84 2.26 10.22
CA VAL A 91 -17.71 2.58 8.78
C VAL A 91 -17.16 3.99 8.56
N MET A 92 -17.51 4.94 9.43
CA MET A 92 -16.99 6.31 9.35
C MET A 92 -15.49 6.36 9.68
N TYR A 93 -15.03 5.63 10.69
CA TYR A 93 -13.60 5.54 11.00
C TYR A 93 -12.79 4.93 9.86
N SER A 94 -13.28 3.87 9.20
CA SER A 94 -12.57 3.27 8.06
C SER A 94 -12.45 4.24 6.87
N LYS A 95 -13.50 4.99 6.56
CA LYS A 95 -13.48 6.03 5.52
C LYS A 95 -12.52 7.17 5.84
N LEU A 96 -12.39 7.54 7.12
CA LEU A 96 -11.44 8.56 7.55
C LEU A 96 -10.01 8.10 7.30
N ASP A 97 -9.67 6.85 7.65
CA ASP A 97 -8.35 6.28 7.39
C ASP A 97 -8.04 6.21 5.88
N GLU A 98 -9.00 5.79 5.05
CA GLU A 98 -8.87 5.81 3.60
C GLU A 98 -8.60 7.23 3.07
N SER A 99 -9.32 8.24 3.57
CA SER A 99 -9.11 9.64 3.19
C SER A 99 -7.71 10.14 3.57
N GLN A 100 -7.21 9.76 4.75
CA GLN A 100 -5.85 10.10 5.17
C GLN A 100 -4.79 9.45 4.28
N ILE A 101 -5.00 8.20 3.86
CA ILE A 101 -4.12 7.53 2.89
C ILE A 101 -4.14 8.26 1.55
N GLN A 102 -5.33 8.60 1.03
CA GLN A 102 -5.46 9.35 -0.23
C GLN A 102 -4.74 10.69 -0.18
N LYS A 103 -4.86 11.42 0.92
CA LYS A 103 -4.17 12.71 1.12
C LYS A 103 -2.65 12.56 1.04
N LYS A 104 -2.08 11.51 1.65
CA LYS A 104 -0.63 11.23 1.57
C LYS A 104 -0.19 10.93 0.14
N VAL A 105 -0.98 10.15 -0.60
CA VAL A 105 -0.69 9.81 -2.01
C VAL A 105 -0.72 11.06 -2.90
N ILE A 106 -1.69 11.97 -2.69
CA ILE A 106 -1.76 13.22 -3.44
C ILE A 106 -0.49 14.06 -3.24
N VAL A 107 -0.04 14.24 -2.00
CA VAL A 107 1.19 14.99 -1.70
C VAL A 107 2.42 14.36 -2.36
N GLN A 108 2.51 13.02 -2.37
CA GLN A 108 3.59 12.33 -3.06
C GLN A 108 3.56 12.60 -4.58
N LEU A 109 2.39 12.48 -5.21
CA LEU A 109 2.23 12.72 -6.65
C LEU A 109 2.51 14.19 -7.02
N GLU A 110 2.19 15.14 -6.16
CA GLU A 110 2.52 16.56 -6.35
C GLU A 110 4.02 16.81 -6.35
N ASN A 111 4.75 16.15 -5.45
CA ASN A 111 6.21 16.22 -5.40
C ASN A 111 6.85 15.58 -6.65
N GLU A 112 6.43 14.37 -7.02
CA GLU A 112 6.91 13.68 -8.24
C GLU A 112 6.64 14.52 -9.49
N LYS A 113 5.46 15.15 -9.57
CA LYS A 113 5.12 16.08 -10.65
C LYS A 113 6.07 17.28 -10.68
N ALA A 114 6.41 17.87 -9.54
CA ALA A 114 7.35 18.99 -9.48
C ALA A 114 8.76 18.59 -9.98
N GLU A 115 9.25 17.43 -9.57
CA GLU A 115 10.53 16.87 -10.04
C GLU A 115 10.52 16.61 -11.56
N HIS A 116 9.43 16.04 -12.09
CA HIS A 116 9.26 15.85 -13.53
C HIS A 116 9.22 17.17 -14.30
N VAL A 117 8.59 18.21 -13.77
CA VAL A 117 8.58 19.55 -14.39
C VAL A 117 9.99 20.16 -14.43
N GLU A 118 10.77 19.99 -13.37
CA GLU A 118 12.16 20.46 -13.32
C GLU A 118 13.03 19.75 -14.36
N THR A 119 12.93 18.42 -14.44
CA THR A 119 13.70 17.62 -15.42
C THR A 119 13.31 17.94 -16.86
N ILE A 120 12.02 18.12 -17.16
CA ILE A 120 11.55 18.59 -18.48
C ILE A 120 12.16 19.95 -18.82
N SER A 121 12.22 20.87 -17.85
CA SER A 121 12.79 22.20 -18.07
C SER A 121 14.29 22.13 -18.40
N LYS A 122 15.05 21.27 -17.71
CA LYS A 122 16.48 21.01 -18.01
C LYS A 122 16.68 20.40 -19.39
N LEU A 123 15.90 19.38 -19.75
CA LEU A 123 15.99 18.75 -21.07
C LEU A 123 15.59 19.72 -22.20
N LYS A 124 14.63 20.61 -21.94
CA LYS A 124 14.23 21.63 -22.91
C LYS A 124 15.36 22.60 -23.20
N THR A 125 16.09 23.08 -22.19
CA THR A 125 17.22 24.00 -22.40
C THR A 125 18.37 23.30 -23.12
N GLU A 126 18.65 22.04 -22.79
CA GLU A 126 19.66 21.23 -23.49
C GLU A 126 19.30 21.01 -24.96
N ALA A 127 18.04 20.68 -25.26
CA ALA A 127 17.56 20.52 -26.64
C ALA A 127 17.72 21.82 -27.46
N MET A 128 17.42 22.97 -26.86
CA MET A 128 17.62 24.28 -27.50
C MET A 128 19.12 24.55 -27.79
N PHE A 129 19.99 24.22 -26.84
CA PHE A 129 21.43 24.36 -27.02
C PHE A 129 21.98 23.46 -28.13
N LEU A 130 21.60 22.18 -28.13
CA LEU A 130 22.00 21.22 -29.16
C LEU A 130 21.47 21.61 -30.54
N ASN A 131 20.23 22.10 -30.63
CA ASN A 131 19.66 22.57 -31.89
C ASN A 131 20.46 23.77 -32.44
N SER A 132 20.85 24.71 -31.59
CA SER A 132 21.69 25.86 -32.00
C SER A 132 23.04 25.40 -32.55
N LYS A 133 23.68 24.42 -31.90
CA LYS A 133 24.94 23.83 -32.36
C LYS A 133 24.78 23.09 -33.70
N LEU A 134 23.66 22.39 -33.88
CA LEU A 134 23.35 21.70 -35.13
C LEU A 134 23.15 22.69 -36.28
N GLU A 135 22.46 23.81 -36.05
CA GLU A 135 22.29 24.89 -37.04
C GLU A 135 23.63 25.51 -37.45
N GLU A 136 24.54 25.75 -36.49
CA GLU A 136 25.89 26.26 -36.74
C GLU A 136 26.70 25.29 -37.61
N MET A 137 26.73 24.01 -37.25
CA MET A 137 27.40 22.97 -38.03
C MET A 137 26.79 22.83 -39.44
N THR A 138 25.47 22.93 -39.55
CA THR A 138 24.76 22.89 -40.84
C THR A 138 25.17 24.05 -41.74
N LYS A 139 25.35 25.26 -41.18
CA LYS A 139 25.84 26.43 -41.91
C LYS A 139 27.29 26.23 -42.37
N TYR A 140 28.14 25.68 -41.50
CA TYR A 140 29.54 25.39 -41.82
C TYR A 140 29.67 24.38 -42.97
N VAL A 141 28.94 23.26 -42.91
CA VAL A 141 28.91 22.24 -43.97
C VAL A 141 28.43 22.83 -45.30
N ARG A 142 27.38 23.66 -45.28
CA ARG A 142 26.87 24.34 -46.48
C ARG A 142 27.94 25.22 -47.13
N MET A 143 28.70 25.96 -46.32
CA MET A 143 29.79 26.81 -46.81
C MET A 143 30.94 26.00 -47.42
N LEU A 144 31.29 24.85 -46.83
CA LEU A 144 32.29 23.93 -47.39
C LEU A 144 31.83 23.36 -48.74
N ASN A 145 30.58 22.92 -48.86
CA ASN A 145 30.05 22.38 -50.11
C ASN A 145 30.06 23.43 -51.24
N ASN A 146 29.68 24.67 -50.94
CA ASN A 146 29.77 25.77 -51.92
C ASN A 146 31.23 26.03 -52.36
N GLY A 147 32.20 25.91 -51.45
CA GLY A 147 33.62 26.00 -51.77
C GLY A 147 34.11 24.85 -52.65
N PHE A 148 33.63 23.62 -52.38
CA PHE A 148 33.89 22.44 -53.20
C PHE A 148 33.36 22.61 -54.63
N ASP A 149 32.13 23.09 -54.80
CA ASP A 149 31.54 23.36 -56.12
C ASP A 149 32.33 24.40 -56.91
N SER A 150 32.88 25.40 -56.23
CA SER A 150 33.77 26.39 -56.86
C SER A 150 35.09 25.76 -57.32
N LEU A 151 35.67 24.89 -56.51
CA LEU A 151 36.91 24.19 -56.84
C LEU A 151 36.70 23.22 -58.01
N GLU A 152 35.60 22.47 -58.02
CA GLU A 152 35.17 21.59 -59.11
C GLU A 152 35.13 22.36 -60.45
N LYS A 153 34.52 23.55 -60.47
CA LYS A 153 34.47 24.42 -61.67
C LYS A 153 35.86 24.87 -62.13
N ILE A 154 36.75 25.23 -61.20
CA ILE A 154 38.13 25.63 -61.54
C ILE A 154 38.88 24.47 -62.16
N LEU A 155 38.78 23.28 -61.57
CA LEU A 155 39.44 22.07 -62.07
C LEU A 155 38.91 21.68 -63.47
N GLN A 156 37.61 21.76 -63.69
CA GLN A 156 37.01 21.53 -65.01
C GLN A 156 37.51 22.55 -66.04
N THR A 157 37.59 23.84 -65.68
CA THR A 157 38.08 24.90 -66.58
C THR A 157 39.55 24.73 -66.93
N GLY A 158 40.39 24.36 -65.95
CA GLY A 158 41.82 24.08 -66.18
C GLY A 158 42.08 22.81 -67.00
N GLN A 159 41.08 21.93 -67.14
CA GLN A 159 41.13 20.75 -68.00
C GLN A 159 40.87 21.04 -69.49
N ILE A 160 40.36 22.24 -69.82
CA ILE A 160 40.03 22.60 -71.19
C ILE A 160 41.32 23.05 -71.90
N THR A 161 41.87 22.12 -72.69
CA THR A 161 42.77 22.34 -73.83
C THR A 161 44.13 23.00 -73.53
N GLY A 162 45.01 22.24 -72.89
CA GLY A 162 46.46 22.37 -73.07
C GLY A 162 47.01 20.96 -73.23
N ASP A 163 47.87 20.74 -74.22
CA ASP A 163 48.47 19.46 -74.57
C ASP A 163 48.95 18.69 -73.31
N LYS A 164 48.76 17.37 -73.27
CA LYS A 164 49.02 16.52 -72.07
C LYS A 164 50.52 16.39 -71.71
N SER A 165 51.35 17.31 -72.17
CA SER A 165 52.77 17.38 -71.86
C SER A 165 52.93 17.95 -70.45
N GLY A 166 53.07 17.05 -69.47
CA GLY A 166 53.50 17.43 -68.13
C GLY A 166 54.82 18.19 -68.18
N ILE A 167 54.99 19.16 -67.27
CA ILE A 167 56.26 19.84 -67.02
C ILE A 167 57.26 18.76 -66.58
N GLY A 168 58.11 18.35 -67.52
CA GLY A 168 58.89 17.12 -67.46
C GLY A 168 59.94 17.10 -66.35
N TYR A 169 60.03 15.95 -65.67
CA TYR A 169 61.29 15.49 -65.11
C TYR A 169 61.96 14.57 -66.14
N ASN A 170 62.92 15.10 -66.88
CA ASN A 170 63.74 14.32 -67.80
C ASN A 170 64.77 13.53 -66.99
N GLY A 171 64.37 12.34 -66.53
CA GLY A 171 65.30 11.36 -66.00
C GLY A 171 66.15 10.79 -67.13
N SER A 172 67.33 11.34 -67.34
CA SER A 172 68.37 10.76 -68.19
C SER A 172 68.63 9.33 -67.73
N LYS A 173 68.35 8.34 -68.58
CA LYS A 173 68.80 6.95 -68.35
C LYS A 173 70.33 6.91 -68.39
N PRO A 174 71.01 6.33 -67.39
CA PRO A 174 72.33 5.77 -67.61
C PRO A 174 72.17 4.34 -68.14
N GLU A 175 72.74 4.07 -69.31
CA GLU A 175 73.11 2.72 -69.70
C GLU A 175 74.05 2.14 -68.64
N CYS A 176 73.70 0.98 -68.09
CA CYS A 176 74.66 0.13 -67.43
C CYS A 176 74.35 -1.32 -67.81
N SER A 177 75.35 -1.92 -68.45
CA SER A 177 75.42 -3.28 -68.91
C SER A 177 75.68 -4.24 -67.74
N TYR A 178 75.43 -5.52 -68.04
CA TYR A 178 75.88 -6.73 -67.35
C TYR A 178 74.92 -7.45 -66.39
N THR A 179 74.71 -8.70 -66.82
CA THR A 179 74.54 -9.95 -66.07
C THR A 179 73.15 -10.28 -65.56
N GLY A 180 72.71 -11.47 -66.00
CA GLY A 180 71.37 -11.98 -65.81
C GLY A 180 71.09 -12.45 -64.40
N CYS A 181 69.80 -12.52 -64.09
CA CYS A 181 69.23 -13.60 -63.29
C CYS A 181 67.70 -13.58 -63.48
N LYS A 182 67.15 -14.79 -63.56
CA LYS A 182 65.73 -15.15 -63.71
C LYS A 182 64.78 -14.45 -62.70
N PRO A 183 63.47 -14.38 -63.00
CA PRO A 183 62.51 -13.60 -62.23
C PRO A 183 62.37 -14.12 -60.79
N LYS A 184 62.73 -13.28 -59.81
CA LYS A 184 62.44 -13.53 -58.40
C LYS A 184 61.02 -13.08 -58.07
N SER A 185 60.18 -14.09 -57.81
CA SER A 185 59.11 -14.17 -56.79
C SER A 185 58.47 -12.88 -56.26
N LYS A 186 57.13 -12.86 -56.34
CA LYS A 186 56.15 -12.03 -55.62
C LYS A 186 56.62 -11.62 -54.19
N PRO A 187 56.38 -10.37 -53.75
CA PRO A 187 56.55 -10.04 -52.34
C PRO A 187 55.44 -10.72 -51.52
N LYS A 188 55.83 -11.73 -50.73
CA LYS A 188 55.01 -12.23 -49.62
C LYS A 188 54.97 -11.15 -48.54
N CYS A 189 53.79 -10.65 -48.24
CA CYS A 189 53.56 -9.88 -47.02
C CYS A 189 53.80 -10.83 -45.83
N SER A 190 54.83 -10.53 -45.04
CA SER A 190 55.15 -11.28 -43.83
C SER A 190 54.14 -10.92 -42.74
N HIS A 191 53.36 -11.91 -42.31
CA HIS A 191 52.66 -11.85 -41.03
C HIS A 191 53.70 -11.84 -39.91
N ILE A 192 54.07 -10.66 -39.42
CA ILE A 192 54.63 -10.51 -38.08
C ILE A 192 53.45 -10.20 -37.16
N LYS A 193 53.08 -11.21 -36.36
CA LYS A 193 52.13 -11.05 -35.26
C LYS A 193 52.82 -10.21 -34.18
N SER A 194 52.42 -8.95 -34.02
CA SER A 194 52.55 -8.24 -32.76
C SER A 194 51.16 -7.83 -32.27
N LYS A 195 50.83 -8.40 -31.12
CA LYS A 195 49.59 -8.30 -30.38
C LYS A 195 49.46 -6.87 -29.83
N LEU A 196 48.50 -6.09 -30.31
CA LEU A 196 47.98 -4.96 -29.53
C LEU A 196 46.71 -5.42 -28.82
N GLU A 197 46.75 -5.32 -27.50
CA GLU A 197 45.65 -5.53 -26.59
C GLU A 197 44.50 -4.58 -26.90
N MET A 198 43.32 -5.13 -27.22
CA MET A 198 42.06 -4.49 -26.92
C MET A 198 41.51 -5.11 -25.65
N SER A 199 41.48 -4.31 -24.59
CA SER A 199 40.81 -4.63 -23.32
C SER A 199 39.29 -4.66 -23.55
N HIS A 200 38.77 -5.84 -23.86
CA HIS A 200 37.38 -6.17 -23.59
C HIS A 200 37.34 -6.88 -22.24
N HIS A 201 37.03 -6.13 -21.18
CA HIS A 201 36.66 -6.75 -19.92
C HIS A 201 35.28 -7.43 -20.10
N MET A 202 35.29 -8.70 -20.44
CA MET A 202 34.17 -9.60 -20.20
C MET A 202 34.47 -10.26 -18.86
N SER A 203 33.92 -9.71 -17.78
CA SER A 203 34.00 -10.36 -16.47
C SER A 203 32.96 -11.48 -16.43
N GLN A 204 33.38 -12.68 -16.80
CA GLN A 204 32.72 -13.92 -16.42
C GLN A 204 33.17 -14.28 -15.00
N HIS A 205 32.27 -14.14 -14.04
CA HIS A 205 32.39 -14.82 -12.75
C HIS A 205 31.56 -16.11 -12.78
N GLN A 206 32.27 -17.24 -12.68
CA GLN A 206 31.79 -18.53 -12.19
C GLN A 206 32.79 -18.94 -11.10
N ASN A 207 32.48 -19.43 -9.90
CA ASN A 207 31.28 -19.94 -9.24
C ASN A 207 31.53 -19.82 -7.73
N GLU A 208 30.50 -19.63 -6.89
CA GLU A 208 30.21 -20.54 -5.76
C GLU A 208 28.89 -20.21 -5.02
N ARG A 209 27.92 -21.11 -5.25
CA ARG A 209 27.03 -21.78 -4.30
C ARG A 209 26.15 -20.96 -3.30
N GLN A 210 24.84 -21.17 -3.52
CA GLN A 210 23.71 -21.20 -2.56
C GLN A 210 23.20 -19.80 -2.15
N GLN A 211 22.00 -19.37 -2.54
CA GLN A 211 20.74 -19.94 -2.09
C GLN A 211 19.60 -19.90 -3.14
N LYS A 212 18.74 -20.92 -3.08
CA LYS A 212 17.50 -21.08 -3.85
C LYS A 212 16.50 -19.95 -3.54
N GLY A 213 16.37 -18.97 -4.41
CA GLY A 213 15.25 -18.02 -4.42
C GLY A 213 14.04 -18.62 -5.13
N LYS A 214 13.04 -19.07 -4.38
CA LYS A 214 11.77 -19.61 -4.88
C LYS A 214 11.16 -18.64 -5.90
N HIS A 215 10.86 -19.12 -7.10
CA HIS A 215 10.08 -18.34 -8.07
C HIS A 215 8.75 -17.99 -7.40
N GLN A 216 8.54 -16.70 -7.11
CA GLN A 216 7.25 -16.23 -6.57
C GLN A 216 6.20 -16.54 -7.63
N ARG A 217 5.36 -17.52 -7.32
CA ARG A 217 4.31 -18.00 -8.20
C ARG A 217 3.28 -16.86 -8.30
N TRP A 218 3.08 -16.32 -9.51
CA TRP A 218 2.14 -15.21 -9.73
C TRP A 218 0.72 -15.64 -9.39
N ARG A 219 0.08 -14.94 -8.45
CA ARG A 219 -1.26 -15.23 -7.92
C ARG A 219 -2.25 -14.20 -8.46
N CYS A 220 -3.35 -14.63 -9.06
CA CYS A 220 -4.38 -13.71 -9.53
C CYS A 220 -5.05 -13.02 -8.34
N HIS A 221 -5.16 -11.68 -8.39
CA HIS A 221 -5.73 -10.89 -7.29
C HIS A 221 -7.21 -11.19 -7.04
N TYR A 222 -7.96 -11.59 -8.08
CA TYR A 222 -9.40 -11.84 -7.99
C TYR A 222 -9.76 -13.27 -7.55
N PHE A 223 -9.00 -14.28 -7.98
CA PHE A 223 -9.32 -15.69 -7.72
C PHE A 223 -8.37 -16.41 -6.76
N GLY A 224 -7.26 -15.77 -6.37
CA GLY A 224 -6.27 -16.34 -5.44
C GLY A 224 -5.53 -17.58 -5.96
N LYS A 225 -5.82 -18.03 -7.19
CA LYS A 225 -5.18 -19.17 -7.85
C LYS A 225 -4.01 -18.71 -8.73
N PHE A 226 -3.07 -19.62 -8.94
CA PHE A 226 -1.83 -19.36 -9.66
C PHE A 226 -1.96 -19.74 -11.14
N GLY A 227 -1.44 -18.92 -12.05
CA GLY A 227 -1.16 -19.33 -13.44
C GLY A 227 -2.02 -18.75 -14.57
N HIS A 228 -2.77 -17.67 -14.38
CA HIS A 228 -3.51 -17.01 -15.47
C HIS A 228 -3.19 -15.52 -15.57
N LEU A 229 -2.98 -15.05 -16.81
CA LEU A 229 -2.83 -13.65 -17.17
C LEU A 229 -4.21 -13.02 -17.42
N LYS A 230 -4.31 -11.72 -17.12
CA LYS A 230 -5.53 -10.91 -16.97
C LYS A 230 -6.68 -11.11 -18.00
N PRO A 231 -6.48 -11.48 -19.28
CA PRO A 231 -7.60 -11.68 -20.21
C PRO A 231 -8.39 -12.99 -20.02
N PHE A 232 -7.85 -13.98 -19.29
CA PHE A 232 -8.43 -15.34 -19.22
C PHE A 232 -9.19 -15.66 -17.92
N CYS A 233 -9.52 -14.65 -17.10
CA CYS A 233 -10.44 -14.82 -15.97
C CYS A 233 -11.90 -14.84 -16.48
N SER A 234 -12.31 -15.91 -17.15
CA SER A 234 -13.70 -16.14 -17.49
C SER A 234 -14.45 -16.74 -16.30
N MET A 235 -15.62 -16.15 -16.02
CA MET A 235 -16.60 -16.60 -15.03
C MET A 235 -16.85 -18.11 -15.15
N GLY A 236 -16.75 -18.82 -14.05
CA GLY A 236 -17.17 -20.22 -13.92
C GLY A 236 -17.89 -20.37 -12.59
N SER A 237 -19.14 -20.82 -12.69
CA SER A 237 -20.09 -21.17 -11.62
C SER A 237 -19.53 -22.09 -10.55
#